data_AF-A0A8H4XTZ4-F1
#
_entry.id   AF-A0A8H4XTZ4-F1
#
_cell.length_a   1.000
_cell.length_b   1.000
_cell.length_c   1.000
_cell.angle_alpha   90.00
_cell.angle_beta   90.00
_cell.angle_gamma   90.00
#
_symmetry.space_group_name_H-M   'P 1'
#
loop_
_entity.id
_entity.type
_entity.pdbx_description
1 polymer ?
#
loop_
_entity_poly.entity_id
_entity_poly.type
_entity_poly.pdbx_seq_one_letter_code
_entity_poly.pdbx_strand_id
1 'polypeptide(L)'
;MRGPTVLKATDDKTRNLNQHTLMAFSGEPGDGVQFAEYIQANVQLYSMRNDTELSPAAVGNFVRGELARALRSRNPYNVNLLLGGVDAITNTPSLYWVDYLASLAQVPYAAHGYA
;
A
#
# COMPACT_ATOMS: atom_id res chain seq x y z
N MET A 1 20.64 -31.22 -2.75
CA MET A 1 19.88 -30.23 -1.95
C MET A 1 20.19 -28.86 -2.51
N ARG A 2 19.27 -28.22 -3.25
CA ARG A 2 19.48 -26.84 -3.72
C ARG A 2 19.14 -25.93 -2.54
N GLY A 3 20.14 -25.23 -2.00
CA GLY A 3 19.95 -24.26 -0.92
C GLY A 3 19.14 -23.05 -1.38
N PRO A 4 18.72 -22.18 -0.44
CA PRO A 4 18.06 -20.93 -0.79
C PRO A 4 18.96 -20.12 -1.72
N THR A 5 18.42 -19.73 -2.88
CA THR A 5 19.11 -18.86 -3.84
C THR A 5 18.47 -17.48 -3.77
N VAL A 6 19.24 -16.48 -3.37
CA VAL A 6 18.78 -15.09 -3.34
C VAL A 6 18.86 -14.53 -4.76
N LEU A 7 17.70 -14.26 -5.36
CA LEU A 7 17.62 -13.70 -6.72
C LEU A 7 18.02 -12.22 -6.76
N LYS A 8 17.66 -11.45 -5.72
CA LYS A 8 17.94 -10.02 -5.62
C LYS A 8 17.99 -9.59 -4.15
N ALA A 9 19.10 -8.99 -3.73
CA ALA A 9 19.31 -8.50 -2.37
C ALA A 9 18.91 -7.02 -2.17
N THR A 10 18.66 -6.29 -3.27
CA THR A 10 18.43 -4.84 -3.28
C THR A 10 17.01 -4.50 -3.79
N ASP A 11 16.04 -5.33 -3.43
CA ASP A 11 14.68 -5.17 -3.91
C ASP A 11 13.90 -4.14 -3.09
N ASP A 12 13.38 -3.12 -3.75
CA ASP A 12 12.58 -2.06 -3.12
C ASP A 12 11.09 -2.39 -3.19
N LYS A 13 10.51 -2.68 -2.04
CA LYS A 13 9.09 -3.04 -1.85
C LYS A 13 8.24 -1.85 -1.43
N THR A 14 8.59 -0.67 -1.94
CA THR A 14 7.85 0.56 -1.67
C THR A 14 7.43 1.27 -2.96
N ARG A 15 6.36 2.05 -2.89
CA ARG A 15 5.89 2.93 -3.97
C ARG A 15 5.42 4.26 -3.38
N ASN A 16 5.89 5.36 -3.97
CA ASN A 16 5.42 6.71 -3.67
C ASN A 16 4.06 6.93 -4.33
N LEU A 17 3.01 7.15 -3.55
CA LEU A 17 1.65 7.34 -4.04
C LEU A 17 1.38 8.81 -4.44
N ASN A 18 1.83 9.75 -3.60
CA ASN A 18 1.85 11.19 -3.84
C ASN A 18 3.06 11.82 -3.12
N GLN A 19 3.18 13.14 -3.08
CA GLN A 19 4.35 13.80 -2.46
C GLN A 19 4.50 13.50 -0.97
N HIS A 20 3.40 13.20 -0.28
CA HIS A 20 3.37 13.07 1.17
C HIS A 20 2.97 11.67 1.67
N THR A 21 2.83 10.69 0.79
CA THR A 21 2.34 9.33 1.13
C THR A 21 3.16 8.26 0.42
N LEU A 22 3.71 7.34 1.22
CA LEU A 22 4.44 6.15 0.81
C LEU A 22 3.65 4.90 1.15
N MET A 23 3.72 3.91 0.27
CA MET A 23 3.18 2.57 0.51
C MET A 23 4.31 1.54 0.49
N ALA A 24 4.36 0.70 1.50
CA ALA A 24 5.15 -0.53 1.52
C ALA A 24 4.23 -1.74 1.37
N PHE A 25 4.68 -2.79 0.69
CA PHE A 25 3.88 -3.97 0.41
C PHE A 25 4.65 -5.28 0.62
N SER A 26 3.93 -6.33 1.01
CA SER A 26 4.45 -7.69 1.18
C SER A 26 3.35 -8.69 0.84
N GLY A 27 3.67 -9.84 0.24
CA GLY A 27 2.64 -10.79 -0.18
C GLY A 27 3.10 -11.68 -1.32
N GLU A 28 2.11 -12.21 -2.05
CA GLU A 28 2.34 -13.09 -3.20
C GLU A 28 3.17 -12.37 -4.29
N PRO A 29 4.23 -13.02 -4.82
CA PRO A 29 5.02 -12.45 -5.91
C PRO A 29 4.16 -12.15 -7.13
N GLY A 30 4.35 -10.97 -7.74
CA GLY A 30 3.52 -10.50 -8.85
C GLY A 30 2.34 -9.65 -8.36
N ASP A 31 1.47 -10.21 -7.52
CA ASP A 31 0.33 -9.48 -6.94
C ASP A 31 0.77 -8.22 -6.20
N GLY A 32 1.84 -8.31 -5.40
CA GLY A 32 2.40 -7.18 -4.65
C GLY A 32 2.73 -5.99 -5.54
N VAL A 33 3.50 -6.22 -6.61
CA VAL A 33 3.95 -5.16 -7.52
C VAL A 33 2.78 -4.63 -8.35
N GLN A 34 1.94 -5.53 -8.90
CA GLN A 34 0.80 -5.16 -9.73
C GLN A 34 -0.22 -4.33 -8.95
N PHE A 35 -0.56 -4.75 -7.73
CA PHE A 35 -1.47 -3.99 -6.88
C PHE A 35 -0.86 -2.64 -6.49
N ALA A 36 0.43 -2.61 -6.16
CA ALA A 36 1.10 -1.38 -5.77
C ALA A 36 1.12 -0.33 -6.90
N GLU A 37 1.42 -0.75 -8.12
CA GLU A 37 1.44 0.10 -9.31
C GLU A 37 0.03 0.53 -9.73
N TYR A 38 -0.96 -0.35 -9.59
CA TYR A 38 -2.37 -0.01 -9.79
C TYR A 38 -2.82 1.12 -8.86
N ILE A 39 -2.55 1.01 -7.56
CA ILE A 39 -2.90 2.05 -6.58
C ILE A 39 -2.16 3.35 -6.89
N GLN A 40 -0.86 3.28 -7.16
CA GLN A 40 -0.04 4.45 -7.51
C GLN A 40 -0.62 5.23 -8.68
N ALA A 41 -0.95 4.54 -9.78
CA ALA A 41 -1.51 5.18 -10.98
C ALA A 41 -2.86 5.86 -10.68
N ASN A 42 -3.73 5.25 -9.88
CA ASN A 42 -5.03 5.84 -9.53
C ASN A 42 -4.90 7.06 -8.62
N VAL A 43 -4.01 7.02 -7.62
CA VAL A 43 -3.76 8.17 -6.73
C VAL A 43 -3.17 9.34 -7.53
N GLN A 44 -2.19 9.07 -8.39
CA GLN A 44 -1.60 10.10 -9.25
C GLN A 44 -2.63 10.69 -10.22
N LEU A 45 -3.46 9.86 -10.85
CA LEU A 45 -4.55 10.31 -11.72
C LEU A 45 -5.53 11.21 -10.96
N TYR A 46 -5.88 10.86 -9.72
CA TYR A 46 -6.74 11.69 -8.89
C TYR A 46 -6.11 13.07 -8.64
N SER A 47 -4.81 13.10 -8.29
CA SER A 47 -4.09 14.35 -8.06
C SER A 47 -4.01 15.24 -9.30
N MET A 48 -3.77 14.66 -10.48
CA MET A 48 -3.76 15.40 -11.74
C MET A 48 -5.15 15.92 -12.15
N ARG A 49 -6.22 15.20 -11.79
CA ARG A 49 -7.58 15.56 -12.18
C ARG A 49 -8.20 16.65 -11.31
N ASN A 50 -7.87 16.67 -10.03
CA ASN A 50 -8.49 17.55 -9.03
C ASN A 50 -7.55 18.65 -8.56
N ASP A 51 -6.33 18.74 -9.12
CA ASP A 51 -5.26 19.66 -8.70
C ASP A 51 -5.01 19.65 -7.18
N THR A 52 -5.29 18.53 -6.53
CA THR A 52 -5.27 18.38 -5.07
C THR A 52 -4.77 16.99 -4.68
N GLU A 53 -3.93 16.92 -3.66
CA GLU A 53 -3.46 15.64 -3.12
C GLU A 53 -4.45 15.03 -2.12
N LEU A 54 -4.64 13.72 -2.20
CA LEU A 54 -5.42 12.99 -1.20
C LEU A 54 -4.65 12.94 0.13
N SER A 55 -5.35 13.17 1.23
CA SER A 55 -4.80 12.96 2.57
C SER A 55 -4.46 11.48 2.80
N PRO A 56 -3.49 11.16 3.69
CA PRO A 56 -3.13 9.77 4.00
C PRO A 56 -4.35 8.92 4.42
N ALA A 57 -5.29 9.51 5.15
CA ALA A 57 -6.55 8.86 5.54
C ALA A 57 -7.44 8.52 4.33
N ALA A 58 -7.55 9.43 3.36
CA ALA A 58 -8.33 9.21 2.16
C ALA A 58 -7.70 8.11 1.28
N VAL A 59 -6.37 8.14 1.12
CA VAL A 59 -5.62 7.09 0.43
C VAL A 59 -5.81 5.73 1.12
N GLY A 60 -5.70 5.67 2.45
CA GLY A 60 -5.92 4.44 3.22
C GLY A 60 -7.30 3.83 3.01
N ASN A 61 -8.35 4.66 2.98
CA ASN A 61 -9.71 4.20 2.72
C ASN A 61 -9.91 3.73 1.27
N PHE A 62 -9.30 4.42 0.30
CA PHE A 62 -9.32 4.00 -1.10
C PHE A 62 -8.66 2.64 -1.30
N VAL A 63 -7.44 2.46 -0.79
CA VAL A 63 -6.68 1.20 -0.86
C VAL A 63 -7.46 0.06 -0.22
N ARG A 64 -8.02 0.28 0.97
CA ARG A 64 -8.87 -0.69 1.66
C ARG A 64 -10.10 -1.06 0.82
N GLY A 65 -10.73 -0.08 0.16
CA GLY A 65 -11.87 -0.31 -0.72
C GLY A 65 -11.51 -1.22 -1.90
N GLU A 66 -10.38 -0.97 -2.55
CA GLU A 66 -9.90 -1.78 -3.67
C GLU A 66 -9.52 -3.21 -3.24
N LEU A 67 -8.85 -3.39 -2.10
CA LEU A 67 -8.59 -4.72 -1.54
C LEU A 67 -9.89 -5.47 -1.20
N ALA A 68 -10.84 -4.80 -0.55
CA ALA A 68 -12.12 -5.41 -0.17
C ALA A 68 -12.95 -5.84 -1.40
N ARG A 69 -12.83 -5.10 -2.50
CA ARG A 69 -13.44 -5.44 -3.79
C ARG A 69 -12.74 -6.63 -4.43
N ALA A 70 -11.41 -6.63 -4.44
CA ALA A 70 -10.62 -7.74 -4.98
C ALA A 70 -10.79 -9.04 -4.19
N LEU A 71 -10.97 -8.97 -2.87
CA LEU A 71 -11.14 -10.12 -1.96
C LEU A 71 -12.30 -11.05 -2.36
N ARG A 72 -13.35 -10.49 -2.97
CA ARG A 72 -14.54 -11.24 -3.42
C ARG A 72 -14.53 -11.53 -4.92
N SER A 73 -13.44 -11.25 -5.61
CA SER A 73 -13.28 -11.55 -7.03
C SER A 73 -12.83 -13.00 -7.23
N ARG A 74 -12.74 -13.44 -8.49
CA ARG A 74 -12.23 -14.79 -8.82
C ARG A 74 -10.79 -15.01 -8.35
N ASN A 75 -9.96 -13.97 -8.42
CA ASN A 75 -8.54 -14.00 -8.07
C ASN A 75 -8.21 -12.81 -7.14
N PRO A 76 -8.28 -13.00 -5.81
CA PRO A 76 -7.98 -11.94 -4.85
C PRO A 76 -6.49 -11.62 -4.78
N TYR A 77 -6.14 -10.36 -4.53
CA TYR A 77 -4.76 -9.94 -4.28
C TYR A 77 -4.35 -10.34 -2.86
N ASN A 78 -3.36 -11.22 -2.73
CA ASN A 78 -2.82 -11.63 -1.43
C ASN A 78 -1.66 -10.71 -1.03
N VAL A 79 -1.99 -9.47 -0.65
CA VAL A 79 -1.00 -8.42 -0.32
C VAL A 79 -1.34 -7.74 1.00
N ASN A 80 -0.32 -7.57 1.83
CA ASN A 80 -0.35 -6.80 3.06
C ASN A 80 0.40 -5.49 2.84
N LEU A 81 -0.16 -4.38 3.35
CA LEU A 81 0.32 -3.04 3.07
C LEU A 81 0.54 -2.24 4.35
N LEU A 82 1.55 -1.39 4.32
CA LEU A 82 1.73 -0.29 5.26
C LEU A 82 1.65 1.01 4.48
N LEU A 83 0.81 1.93 4.92
CA LEU A 83 0.67 3.26 4.31
C LEU A 83 1.13 4.29 5.32
N GLY A 84 2.23 4.96 5.02
CA GLY A 84 2.78 6.04 5.84
C GLY A 84 2.65 7.36 5.09
N GLY A 85 2.14 8.39 5.75
CA GLY A 85 2.12 9.71 5.15
C GLY A 85 1.96 10.83 6.17
N VAL A 86 2.16 12.04 5.70
CA VAL A 86 1.96 13.26 6.50
C VAL A 86 0.85 14.07 5.83
N ASP A 87 -0.16 14.45 6.59
CA ASP A 87 -1.17 15.37 6.08
C ASP A 87 -0.57 16.77 5.97
N ALA A 88 -0.50 17.33 4.76
CA ALA A 88 0.11 18.64 4.50
C ALA A 88 -0.63 19.81 5.17
N ILE A 89 -1.92 19.65 5.48
CA ILE A 89 -2.73 20.71 6.12
C ILE A 89 -2.47 20.72 7.62
N THR A 90 -2.57 19.55 8.26
CA THR A 90 -2.44 19.41 9.72
C THR A 90 -1.01 19.14 10.17
N ASN A 91 -0.07 18.91 9.24
CA ASN A 91 1.31 18.47 9.47
C ASN A 91 1.41 17.25 10.40
N THR A 92 0.38 16.41 10.42
CA THR A 92 0.29 15.26 11.33
C THR A 92 0.68 13.98 10.57
N PRO A 93 1.71 13.24 11.04
CA PRO A 93 2.05 11.95 10.47
C PRO A 93 1.01 10.89 10.85
N SER A 94 0.71 10.01 9.92
CA SER A 94 -0.21 8.88 10.13
C SER A 94 0.35 7.63 9.48
N LEU A 95 0.24 6.51 10.20
CA LEU A 95 0.60 5.18 9.71
C LEU A 95 -0.66 4.31 9.76
N TYR A 96 -0.95 3.68 8.63
CA TYR A 96 -2.06 2.76 8.47
C TYR A 96 -1.54 1.37 8.15
N TRP A 97 -2.01 0.40 8.93
CA TRP A 97 -1.82 -1.01 8.72
C TRP A 97 -3.01 -1.56 7.94
N VAL A 98 -2.73 -2.24 6.82
CA VAL A 98 -3.75 -2.88 5.98
C VAL A 98 -3.38 -4.32 5.71
N ASP A 99 -4.22 -5.27 6.11
CA ASP A 99 -4.03 -6.68 5.78
C ASP A 99 -4.64 -7.06 4.43
N TYR A 100 -4.30 -8.26 3.95
CA TYR A 100 -4.85 -8.84 2.74
C TYR A 100 -6.38 -9.09 2.79
N LEU A 101 -6.99 -9.03 3.98
CA LEU A 101 -8.45 -9.13 4.19
C LEU A 101 -9.14 -7.75 4.14
N ALA A 102 -8.40 -6.69 3.84
CA ALA A 102 -8.86 -5.31 3.80
C ALA A 102 -9.32 -4.75 5.16
N SER A 103 -8.74 -5.24 6.25
CA SER A 103 -8.79 -4.61 7.56
C SER A 103 -7.86 -3.40 7.56
N LEU A 104 -8.34 -2.24 8.01
CA LEU A 104 -7.57 -1.00 8.09
C LEU A 104 -7.52 -0.53 9.54
N ALA A 105 -6.32 -0.29 10.07
CA ALA A 105 -6.13 0.29 11.39
C ALA A 105 -5.06 1.38 11.35
N GLN A 106 -5.34 2.53 11.97
CA GLN A 106 -4.32 3.53 12.23
C GLN A 106 -3.55 3.15 13.49
N VAL A 107 -2.23 3.11 13.41
CA VAL A 107 -1.38 2.57 14.47
C VAL A 107 -0.09 3.39 14.61
N PRO A 108 0.51 3.48 15.82
CA PRO A 108 1.76 4.21 16.02
C PRO A 108 2.99 3.50 15.43
N TYR A 109 2.93 2.18 15.31
CA TYR A 109 3.95 1.32 14.70
C TYR A 109 3.28 0.04 14.20
N ALA A 110 3.87 -0.61 13.19
CA ALA A 110 3.25 -1.77 12.55
C ALA A 110 4.28 -2.68 11.86
N ALA A 111 3.91 -3.96 11.74
CA ALA A 111 4.61 -4.94 10.91
C ALA A 111 3.57 -5.90 10.29
N HIS A 112 3.99 -6.61 9.26
CA HIS A 112 3.22 -7.67 8.61
C HIS A 112 4.05 -8.94 8.54
N GLY A 113 3.39 -10.09 8.77
CA GLY A 113 4.06 -11.39 8.79
C GLY A 113 4.90 -11.61 10.05
N TYR A 114 5.83 -12.56 9.96
CA TYR A 114 6.83 -12.82 11.00
C TYR A 114 8.14 -12.14 10.59
N ALA A 115 8.79 -11.48 11.56
CA ALA A 115 10.09 -10.82 11.40
C ALA A 115 11.21 -11.82 11.09
#